data_AF-A0A7S4T5J0-F1
#
_entry.id   AF-A0A7S4T5J0-F1
#
_cell.length_a   1.000
_cell.length_b   1.000
_cell.length_c   1.000
_cell.angle_alpha   90.00
_cell.angle_beta   90.00
_cell.angle_gamma   90.00
#
_symmetry.space_group_name_H-M   'P 1'
#
loop_
_entity.id
_entity.type
_entity.pdbx_description
1 polymer ?
#
loop_
_entity_poly.entity_id
_entity_poly.type
_entity_poly.pdbx_seq_one_letter_code
_entity_poly.pdbx_strand_id
1 'polypeptide(L)'
;NFTRLTWQQMLSAVHCIHEERVIHGDLKPANFLFVRGTLKLIDFGIAKAMNDDTTNIYRDSHIGTLNYMSPEAIVDTGSGVDGVRMKCGKASDIWSLGCILYQMVYGRTPFANLHMVQKLQAIINPNYKIKFPDILEEDAVDAMRQCLRRNPQERPPIVGQGGLLNEHQFLNSNRRNTRS
;
A
#
# COMPACT_ATOMS: atom_id res chain seq x y z
N ASN A 1 -11.11 -3.01 -17.90
CA ASN A 1 -11.02 -3.67 -16.57
C ASN A 1 -11.12 -2.58 -15.49
N PHE A 2 -12.15 -2.64 -14.64
CA PHE A 2 -12.40 -1.64 -13.58
C PHE A 2 -11.27 -1.56 -12.54
N THR A 3 -10.70 -2.72 -12.16
CA THR A 3 -9.56 -2.80 -11.23
C THR A 3 -8.37 -2.02 -11.75
N ARG A 4 -8.01 -2.25 -13.01
CA ARG A 4 -6.89 -1.57 -13.69
C ARG A 4 -7.05 -0.04 -13.72
N LEU A 5 -8.23 0.43 -14.12
CA LEU A 5 -8.53 1.88 -14.22
C LEU A 5 -8.52 2.55 -12.85
N THR A 6 -9.16 1.92 -11.86
CA THR A 6 -9.19 2.43 -10.48
C THR A 6 -7.78 2.48 -9.90
N TRP A 7 -6.99 1.42 -10.13
CA TRP A 7 -5.62 1.33 -9.66
C TRP A 7 -4.70 2.38 -10.26
N GLN A 8 -4.84 2.63 -11.56
CA GLN A 8 -4.13 3.70 -12.25
C GLN A 8 -4.44 5.07 -11.63
N GLN A 9 -5.71 5.37 -11.35
CA GLN A 9 -6.09 6.65 -10.73
C GLN A 9 -5.56 6.77 -9.29
N MET A 10 -5.54 5.69 -8.51
CA MET A 10 -4.92 5.68 -7.17
C MET A 10 -3.43 5.99 -7.25
N LEU A 11 -2.69 5.32 -8.14
CA LEU A 11 -1.26 5.60 -8.37
C LEU A 11 -1.03 7.05 -8.79
N SER A 12 -1.83 7.59 -9.71
CA SER A 12 -1.71 9.00 -10.14
C SER A 12 -1.98 9.98 -8.99
N ALA A 13 -2.99 9.72 -8.14
CA ALA A 13 -3.31 10.58 -7.01
C ALA A 13 -2.18 10.57 -5.96
N VAL A 14 -1.64 9.40 -5.63
CA VAL A 14 -0.52 9.28 -4.68
C VAL A 14 0.77 9.87 -5.26
N HIS A 15 1.02 9.69 -6.56
CA HIS A 15 2.16 10.33 -7.21
C HIS A 15 2.08 11.85 -7.12
N CYS A 16 0.90 12.44 -7.32
CA CYS A 16 0.70 13.89 -7.22
C CYS A 16 1.13 14.45 -5.86
N ILE A 17 0.79 13.78 -4.75
CA ILE A 17 1.24 14.24 -3.42
C ILE A 17 2.72 13.97 -3.19
N HIS A 18 3.27 12.89 -3.76
CA HIS A 18 4.69 12.56 -3.67
C HIS A 18 5.57 13.59 -4.37
N GLU A 19 5.09 14.21 -5.45
CA GLU A 19 5.77 15.33 -6.13
C GLU A 19 5.81 16.58 -5.25
N GLU A 20 4.75 16.84 -4.49
CA GLU A 20 4.69 17.90 -3.47
C GLU A 20 5.45 17.54 -2.17
N ARG A 21 6.27 16.48 -2.20
CA ARG A 21 7.05 15.96 -1.05
C ARG A 21 6.19 15.55 0.15
N VAL A 22 4.92 15.27 -0.07
CA VAL A 22 3.99 14.75 0.94
C VAL A 22 3.95 13.22 0.83
N ILE A 23 4.01 12.56 1.98
CA ILE A 23 3.82 11.11 2.12
C ILE A 23 2.53 10.92 2.90
N HIS A 24 1.64 10.03 2.46
CA HIS A 24 0.36 9.86 3.13
C HIS A 24 0.48 9.01 4.40
N GLY A 25 1.17 7.87 4.34
CA GLY A 25 1.52 7.04 5.51
C GLY A 25 0.40 6.23 6.17
N ASP A 26 -0.86 6.39 5.76
CA ASP A 26 -2.05 5.64 6.25
C ASP A 26 -3.03 5.36 5.10
N LEU A 27 -2.52 5.01 3.91
CA LEU A 27 -3.39 4.74 2.76
C LEU A 27 -4.25 3.51 2.99
N LYS A 28 -5.56 3.68 2.79
CA LYS A 28 -6.58 2.62 2.79
C LYS A 28 -7.68 2.95 1.76
N PRO A 29 -8.54 2.00 1.36
CA PRO A 29 -9.58 2.25 0.37
C PRO A 29 -10.49 3.44 0.72
N ALA A 30 -10.76 3.66 2.00
CA ALA A 30 -11.57 4.77 2.49
C ALA A 30 -10.98 6.16 2.20
N ASN A 31 -9.66 6.28 1.93
CA ASN A 31 -9.05 7.55 1.52
C ASN A 31 -9.27 7.87 0.04
N PHE A 32 -9.89 6.98 -0.74
CA PHE A 32 -10.12 7.18 -2.16
C PHE A 32 -11.61 7.30 -2.45
N LEU A 33 -12.04 8.51 -2.84
CA LEU A 33 -13.44 8.82 -3.13
C LEU A 33 -13.65 9.07 -4.62
N PHE A 34 -14.68 8.45 -5.21
CA PHE A 34 -15.11 8.81 -6.57
C PHE A 34 -16.00 10.06 -6.54
N VAL A 35 -15.52 11.13 -7.17
CA VAL A 35 -16.27 12.38 -7.37
C VAL A 35 -16.46 12.59 -8.86
N ARG A 36 -17.71 12.50 -9.33
CA ARG A 36 -18.07 12.68 -10.76
C ARG A 36 -17.23 11.80 -11.69
N GLY A 37 -17.08 10.51 -11.35
CA GLY A 37 -16.30 9.55 -12.15
C GLY A 37 -14.78 9.66 -12.04
N THR A 38 -14.26 10.58 -11.22
CA THR A 38 -12.82 10.74 -10.96
C THR A 38 -12.49 10.37 -9.52
N LEU A 39 -11.49 9.52 -9.32
CA LEU A 39 -10.99 9.19 -7.99
C LEU A 39 -10.16 10.34 -7.42
N LYS A 40 -10.46 10.68 -6.16
CA LYS A 40 -9.82 11.73 -5.37
C LYS A 40 -9.24 11.12 -4.10
N LEU A 41 -8.03 11.53 -3.76
CA LEU A 41 -7.41 11.21 -2.48
C LEU A 41 -7.88 12.23 -1.44
N ILE A 42 -8.35 11.75 -0.30
CA ILE A 42 -8.81 12.54 0.86
C ILE A 42 -7.99 12.18 2.10
N ASP A 43 -8.14 12.98 3.17
CA ASP A 43 -7.49 12.76 4.46
C ASP A 43 -5.98 12.60 4.39
N PHE A 44 -5.29 13.60 3.80
CA PHE A 44 -3.83 13.67 3.76
C PHE A 44 -3.29 13.64 5.19
N GLY A 45 -2.82 12.47 5.62
CA GLY A 45 -2.53 12.14 7.01
C GLY A 45 -1.76 13.25 7.74
N ILE A 46 -2.48 14.10 8.47
CA ILE A 46 -1.87 15.00 9.42
C ILE A 46 -1.31 14.09 10.50
N ALA A 47 0.02 14.11 10.63
CA ALA A 47 0.81 13.23 11.49
C ALA A 47 0.10 12.99 12.81
N LYS A 48 -0.19 11.72 13.12
CA LYS A 48 -0.58 11.30 14.46
C LYS A 48 0.55 11.69 15.41
N ALA A 49 0.41 12.82 16.09
CA ALA A 49 1.08 13.03 17.34
C ALA A 49 0.58 11.93 18.29
N MET A 50 1.51 11.08 18.75
CA MET A 50 1.21 10.09 19.77
C MET A 50 0.88 10.87 21.04
N ASN A 51 -0.40 10.91 21.40
CA ASN A 51 -0.76 11.23 22.77
C ASN A 51 -0.39 9.99 23.59
N ASP A 52 0.64 10.15 24.41
CA ASP A 52 0.77 9.41 25.66
C ASP A 52 -0.52 9.69 26.44
N ASP A 53 -1.40 8.70 26.52
CA ASP A 53 -1.97 8.32 27.80
C ASP A 53 -2.72 6.99 27.69
N THR A 54 -2.51 6.23 28.74
CA THR A 54 -2.98 4.88 29.01
C THR A 54 -4.45 4.60 28.73
N THR A 55 -4.71 3.30 28.59
CA THR A 55 -5.98 2.58 28.88
C THR A 55 -7.11 2.59 27.84
N ASN A 56 -7.16 1.47 27.11
CA ASN A 56 -8.34 0.59 27.02
C ASN A 56 -9.56 1.05 26.19
N ILE A 57 -9.40 1.92 25.18
CA ILE A 57 -10.46 2.24 24.20
C ILE A 57 -9.87 2.33 22.77
N TYR A 58 -9.25 1.26 22.26
CA TYR A 58 -8.55 1.29 20.95
C TYR A 58 -8.83 0.08 20.05
N ARG A 59 -9.97 -0.61 20.19
CA ARG A 59 -10.09 -1.99 19.69
C ARG A 59 -10.74 -2.24 18.33
N ASP A 60 -11.35 -1.28 17.61
CA ASP A 60 -11.90 -1.60 16.28
C ASP A 60 -11.46 -0.65 15.15
N SER A 61 -11.32 0.66 15.41
CA SER A 61 -10.99 1.64 14.38
C SER A 61 -9.55 1.51 13.82
N HIS A 62 -8.61 0.98 14.60
CA HIS A 62 -7.23 0.77 14.14
C HIS A 62 -6.96 -0.60 13.51
N ILE A 63 -7.85 -1.58 13.72
CA ILE A 63 -7.69 -2.90 13.08
C ILE A 63 -7.79 -2.77 11.56
N GLY A 64 -8.67 -1.89 11.08
CA GLY A 64 -8.82 -1.58 9.66
C GLY A 64 -7.53 -1.04 9.02
N THR A 65 -6.90 -0.06 9.67
CA THR A 65 -5.63 0.55 9.23
C THR A 65 -4.47 -0.45 9.18
N LEU A 66 -4.38 -1.38 10.14
CA LEU A 66 -3.28 -2.35 10.21
C LEU A 66 -3.23 -3.32 9.02
N ASN A 67 -4.31 -3.44 8.24
CA ASN A 67 -4.31 -4.24 7.03
C ASN A 67 -3.46 -3.67 5.89
N TYR A 68 -3.11 -2.39 5.95
CA TYR A 68 -2.37 -1.67 4.92
C TYR A 68 -1.01 -1.18 5.41
N MET A 69 -0.70 -1.34 6.70
CA MET A 69 0.54 -0.88 7.31
C MET A 69 1.76 -1.67 6.79
N SER A 70 2.84 -0.95 6.48
CA SER A 70 4.09 -1.53 5.99
C SER A 70 4.97 -2.08 7.12
N PRO A 71 5.91 -2.99 6.82
CA PRO A 71 6.84 -3.53 7.82
C PRO A 71 7.61 -2.44 8.57
N GLU A 72 8.12 -1.44 7.86
CA GLU A 72 8.86 -0.33 8.46
C GLU A 72 8.00 0.54 9.39
N ALA A 73 6.71 0.73 9.09
CA ALA A 73 5.79 1.47 9.96
C ALA A 73 5.46 0.73 11.26
N ILE A 74 5.45 -0.61 11.22
CA ILE A 74 5.28 -1.45 12.42
C ILE A 74 6.53 -1.42 13.30
N VAL A 75 7.72 -1.48 12.69
CA VAL A 75 8.98 -1.45 13.43
C VAL A 75 9.17 -0.09 14.13
N ASP A 76 8.87 1.01 13.44
CA ASP A 76 9.00 2.38 13.96
C ASP A 76 8.07 2.65 15.17
N THR A 77 6.90 1.99 15.24
CA THR A 77 5.95 2.14 16.35
C THR A 77 6.27 1.27 17.58
N GLY A 78 7.14 0.25 17.45
CA GLY A 78 7.51 -0.65 18.54
C GLY A 78 8.80 -0.28 19.28
N SER A 79 9.69 0.50 18.65
CA SER A 79 10.91 1.00 19.26
C SER A 79 10.66 2.37 19.89
N GLY A 80 10.35 2.40 21.18
CA GLY A 80 10.26 3.65 21.99
C GLY A 80 11.60 4.37 22.17
N VAL A 81 12.42 4.43 21.13
CA VAL A 81 13.73 5.09 21.12
C VAL A 81 13.61 6.31 20.22
N ASP A 82 13.46 7.48 20.86
CA ASP A 82 13.70 8.78 20.26
C ASP A 82 15.08 8.80 19.62
N GLY A 83 15.17 8.67 18.29
CA GLY A 83 16.46 8.91 17.63
C GLY A 83 16.61 8.50 16.19
N VAL A 84 15.93 7.47 15.71
CA VAL A 84 16.00 7.08 14.29
C VAL A 84 14.60 6.72 13.81
N ARG A 85 13.78 7.75 13.58
CA ARG A 85 12.59 7.62 12.73
C ARG A 85 13.08 7.05 11.40
N MET A 86 12.85 5.78 11.14
CA MET A 86 13.01 5.23 9.80
C MET A 86 11.83 5.80 9.02
N LYS A 87 11.93 7.07 8.60
CA LYS A 87 10.83 7.87 8.04
C LYS A 87 10.03 6.99 7.08
N CYS A 88 8.78 6.68 7.46
CA CYS A 88 7.81 6.09 6.55
C CYS A 88 7.87 6.90 5.25
N GLY A 89 8.41 6.25 4.22
CA GLY A 89 8.82 6.91 2.99
C GLY A 89 7.73 6.79 1.92
N LYS A 90 8.00 7.30 0.73
CA LYS A 90 7.17 7.02 -0.46
C LYS A 90 6.90 5.52 -0.63
N ALA A 91 7.88 4.67 -0.30
CA ALA A 91 7.78 3.22 -0.32
C ALA A 91 6.71 2.63 0.63
N SER A 92 6.38 3.28 1.74
CA SER A 92 5.33 2.84 2.67
C SER A 92 3.94 3.00 2.05
N ASP A 93 3.74 4.07 1.29
CA ASP A 93 2.54 4.25 0.48
C ASP A 93 2.45 3.17 -0.62
N ILE A 94 3.58 2.76 -1.24
CA ILE A 94 3.59 1.67 -2.24
C ILE A 94 3.15 0.33 -1.64
N TRP A 95 3.56 0.02 -0.41
CA TRP A 95 3.09 -1.20 0.27
C TRP A 95 1.58 -1.16 0.52
N SER A 96 1.10 -0.05 1.07
CA SER A 96 -0.32 0.17 1.35
C SER A 96 -1.14 0.03 0.08
N LEU A 97 -0.62 0.61 -1.00
CA LEU A 97 -1.13 0.47 -2.34
C LEU A 97 -1.18 -1.01 -2.79
N GLY A 98 -0.11 -1.78 -2.62
CA GLY A 98 -0.10 -3.22 -2.88
C GLY A 98 -1.17 -4.01 -2.11
N CYS A 99 -1.41 -3.66 -0.84
CA CYS A 99 -2.49 -4.24 -0.04
C CYS A 99 -3.89 -3.90 -0.59
N ILE A 100 -4.09 -2.67 -1.08
CA ILE A 100 -5.35 -2.23 -1.71
C ILE A 100 -5.60 -2.99 -3.01
N LEU A 101 -4.59 -3.09 -3.89
CA LEU A 101 -4.71 -3.87 -5.12
C LEU A 101 -5.04 -5.34 -4.83
N TYR A 102 -4.38 -5.92 -3.83
CA TYR A 102 -4.67 -7.28 -3.36
C TYR A 102 -6.13 -7.43 -2.92
N GLN A 103 -6.66 -6.47 -2.17
CA GLN A 103 -8.06 -6.48 -1.77
C GLN A 103 -9.02 -6.33 -2.94
N MET A 104 -8.71 -5.48 -3.92
CA MET A 104 -9.55 -5.31 -5.11
C MET A 104 -9.62 -6.60 -5.94
N VAL A 105 -8.53 -7.36 -5.99
CA VAL A 105 -8.42 -8.60 -6.77
C VAL A 105 -9.02 -9.80 -6.03
N TYR A 106 -8.71 -9.96 -4.73
CA TYR A 106 -9.05 -11.16 -3.96
C TYR A 106 -10.20 -10.96 -2.95
N GLY A 107 -10.76 -9.76 -2.85
CA GLY A 107 -11.85 -9.42 -1.91
C GLY A 107 -11.42 -9.32 -0.44
N ARG A 108 -10.13 -9.52 -0.13
CA ARG A 108 -9.56 -9.48 1.23
C ARG A 108 -8.13 -8.98 1.19
N THR A 109 -7.58 -8.48 2.29
CA THR A 109 -6.16 -8.05 2.36
C THR A 109 -5.19 -9.25 2.50
N PRO A 110 -3.88 -9.09 2.24
CA PRO A 110 -2.92 -10.20 2.23
C PRO A 110 -2.85 -11.00 3.53
N PHE A 111 -3.15 -10.35 4.66
CA PHE A 111 -3.07 -10.93 6.01
C PHE A 111 -4.44 -11.00 6.71
N ALA A 112 -5.55 -10.90 5.96
CA ALA A 112 -6.90 -10.84 6.52
C ALA A 112 -7.25 -12.04 7.43
N ASN A 113 -6.69 -13.21 7.17
CA ASN A 113 -6.96 -14.45 7.92
C ASN A 113 -6.20 -14.55 9.25
N LEU A 114 -5.34 -13.58 9.58
CA LEU A 114 -4.54 -13.59 10.80
C LEU A 114 -5.13 -12.67 11.86
N HIS A 115 -5.08 -13.12 13.12
CA HIS A 115 -5.36 -12.25 14.26
C HIS A 115 -4.30 -11.17 14.42
N MET A 116 -4.59 -10.14 15.22
CA MET A 116 -3.77 -8.93 15.32
C MET A 116 -2.28 -9.19 15.51
N VAL A 117 -1.91 -9.93 16.56
CA VAL A 117 -0.50 -10.19 16.90
C VAL A 117 0.19 -11.02 15.80
N GLN A 118 -0.49 -12.05 15.31
CA GLN A 118 0.02 -12.91 14.23
C GLN A 118 0.22 -12.13 12.93
N LYS A 119 -0.68 -11.19 12.63
CA LYS A 119 -0.63 -10.30 11.48
C LYS A 119 0.60 -9.40 11.55
N LEU A 120 0.81 -8.71 12.67
CA LEU A 120 1.99 -7.87 12.89
C LEU A 120 3.29 -8.67 12.71
N GLN A 121 3.37 -9.86 13.32
CA GLN A 121 4.50 -10.76 13.17
C GLN A 121 4.70 -11.21 11.72
N ALA A 122 3.64 -11.57 11.00
CA ALA A 122 3.70 -12.02 9.61
C ALA A 122 4.14 -10.91 8.64
N ILE A 123 3.75 -9.66 8.89
CA ILE A 123 4.13 -8.51 8.08
C ILE A 123 5.65 -8.31 8.14
N ILE A 124 6.24 -8.30 9.34
CA ILE A 124 7.69 -8.08 9.51
C ILE A 124 8.54 -9.33 9.25
N ASN A 125 7.98 -10.54 9.30
CA ASN A 125 8.74 -11.78 9.17
C ASN A 125 9.10 -12.09 7.69
N PRO A 126 10.39 -12.07 7.30
CA PRO A 126 10.82 -12.34 5.93
C PRO A 126 10.49 -13.76 5.43
N ASN A 127 10.33 -14.71 6.35
CA ASN A 127 10.02 -16.11 6.02
C ASN A 127 8.53 -16.35 5.77
N TYR A 128 7.65 -15.42 6.19
CA TYR A 128 6.22 -15.56 5.92
C TYR A 128 5.93 -15.33 4.43
N LYS A 129 5.33 -16.32 3.77
CA LYS A 129 4.97 -16.24 2.35
C LYS A 129 3.56 -15.70 2.17
N ILE A 130 3.43 -14.56 1.51
CA ILE A 130 2.14 -14.01 1.10
C ILE A 130 1.57 -14.92 0.01
N LYS A 131 0.32 -15.35 0.18
CA LYS A 131 -0.36 -16.23 -0.78
C LYS A 131 -1.01 -15.37 -1.87
N PHE A 132 -0.76 -15.73 -3.13
CA PHE A 132 -1.41 -15.15 -4.31
C PHE A 132 -2.12 -16.28 -5.05
N PRO A 133 -3.40 -16.55 -4.74
CA PRO A 133 -4.19 -17.53 -5.48
C PRO A 133 -4.20 -17.21 -6.98
N ASP A 134 -4.27 -18.26 -7.81
CA ASP A 134 -4.24 -18.12 -9.27
C ASP A 134 -5.45 -17.34 -9.78
N ILE A 135 -5.18 -16.41 -10.68
CA ILE A 135 -6.17 -15.58 -11.37
C ILE A 135 -5.72 -15.38 -12.82
N LEU A 136 -6.65 -14.99 -13.69
CA LEU A 136 -6.34 -14.75 -15.11
C LEU A 136 -5.38 -13.57 -15.34
N GLU A 137 -5.36 -12.57 -14.45
CA GLU A 137 -4.58 -11.34 -14.64
C GLU A 137 -3.21 -11.44 -13.92
N GLU A 138 -2.29 -12.21 -14.48
CA GLU A 138 -0.94 -12.42 -13.91
C GLU A 138 -0.15 -11.12 -13.71
N ASP A 139 -0.33 -10.14 -14.61
CA ASP A 139 0.27 -8.82 -14.48
C ASP A 139 -0.14 -8.10 -13.18
N ALA A 140 -1.39 -8.29 -12.73
CA ALA A 140 -1.84 -7.73 -11.46
C ALA A 140 -1.12 -8.40 -10.29
N VAL A 141 -0.92 -9.72 -10.37
CA VAL A 141 -0.19 -10.51 -9.37
C VAL A 141 1.26 -10.05 -9.27
N ASP A 142 1.91 -9.81 -10.41
CA ASP A 142 3.27 -9.30 -10.42
C ASP A 142 3.36 -7.90 -9.78
N ALA A 143 2.45 -6.99 -10.12
CA ALA A 143 2.39 -5.65 -9.50
C ALA A 143 2.26 -5.75 -7.97
N MET A 144 1.37 -6.63 -7.49
CA MET A 144 1.20 -6.87 -6.05
C MET A 144 2.47 -7.44 -5.40
N ARG A 145 3.13 -8.42 -6.04
CA ARG A 145 4.39 -9.01 -5.53
C ARG A 145 5.50 -7.96 -5.41
N GLN A 146 5.61 -7.04 -6.38
CA GLN A 146 6.59 -5.96 -6.34
C GLN A 146 6.28 -4.95 -5.23
N CYS A 147 5.01 -4.57 -5.04
CA CYS A 147 4.60 -3.64 -3.98
C CYS A 147 4.78 -4.24 -2.57
N LEU A 148 4.52 -5.53 -2.40
CA LEU A 148 4.55 -6.24 -1.12
C LEU A 148 5.92 -6.83 -0.78
N ARG A 149 7.00 -6.29 -1.36
CA ARG A 149 8.38 -6.59 -0.91
C ARG A 149 8.62 -5.95 0.45
N ARG A 150 9.16 -6.72 1.40
CA ARG A 150 9.35 -6.23 2.77
C ARG A 150 10.41 -5.16 2.87
N ASN A 151 11.51 -5.32 2.15
CA ASN A 151 12.52 -4.28 2.02
C ASN A 151 11.95 -3.11 1.21
N PRO A 152 11.80 -1.90 1.80
CA PRO A 152 11.23 -0.76 1.10
C PRO A 152 12.07 -0.32 -0.12
N GLN A 153 13.38 -0.58 -0.13
CA GLN A 153 14.27 -0.23 -1.25
C GLN A 153 14.07 -1.13 -2.48
N GLU A 154 13.44 -2.29 -2.31
CA GLU A 154 13.14 -3.20 -3.42
C GLU A 154 11.78 -2.91 -4.06
N ARG A 155 10.97 -2.02 -3.48
CA ARG A 155 9.66 -1.66 -4.03
C ARG A 155 9.86 -0.69 -5.21
N PRO A 156 9.11 -0.85 -6.31
CA PRO A 156 9.19 0.06 -7.44
C PRO A 156 8.67 1.45 -7.07
N PRO A 157 9.16 2.53 -7.72
CA PRO A 157 8.52 3.84 -7.61
C PRO A 157 7.16 3.85 -8.33
N ILE A 158 6.37 4.91 -8.13
CA ILE A 158 5.15 5.09 -8.94
C ILE A 158 5.52 5.46 -10.37
N VAL A 159 6.42 6.43 -10.54
CA VAL A 159 6.95 6.88 -11.84
C VAL A 159 8.47 6.81 -11.82
N GLY A 160 9.06 6.45 -12.97
CA GLY A 160 10.50 6.32 -13.15
C GLY A 160 10.87 4.95 -13.71
N GLN A 161 12.16 4.61 -13.68
CA GLN A 161 12.65 3.30 -14.13
C GLN A 161 12.01 2.18 -13.28
N GLY A 162 11.36 1.22 -13.93
CA GLY A 162 10.60 0.15 -13.27
C GLY A 162 9.30 0.63 -12.60
N GLY A 163 8.82 1.83 -12.91
CA GLY A 163 7.69 2.45 -12.23
C GLY A 163 6.34 1.76 -12.52
N LEU A 164 5.51 1.69 -11.47
CA LEU A 164 4.19 1.05 -11.51
C LEU A 164 3.23 1.71 -12.52
N LEU A 165 3.29 3.03 -12.66
CA LEU A 165 2.37 3.80 -13.50
C LEU A 165 2.80 3.83 -14.97
N ASN A 166 4.10 4.00 -15.23
CA ASN A 166 4.62 4.26 -16.57
C ASN A 166 5.18 3.02 -17.30
N GLU A 167 5.69 2.01 -16.57
CA GLU A 167 6.41 0.89 -17.19
C GLU A 167 5.82 -0.49 -16.90
N HIS A 168 5.13 -0.66 -15.76
CA HIS A 168 4.60 -1.96 -15.36
C HIS A 168 3.53 -2.49 -16.33
N GLN A 169 3.60 -3.78 -16.65
CA GLN A 169 2.74 -4.41 -17.66
C GLN A 169 1.27 -4.33 -17.30
N PHE A 170 0.90 -4.49 -16.03
CA PHE A 170 -0.48 -4.36 -15.57
C PHE A 170 -1.24 -3.13 -16.12
N LEU A 171 -0.59 -1.97 -16.20
CA LEU A 171 -1.20 -0.75 -16.76
C LEU A 171 -0.87 -0.52 -18.23
N ASN A 172 0.14 -1.20 -18.78
CA ASN A 172 0.71 -0.92 -20.10
C ASN A 172 0.58 -2.08 -21.12
N SER A 173 -0.09 -3.21 -20.80
CA SER A 173 -0.16 -4.39 -21.68
C SER A 173 -0.67 -4.07 -23.10
N ASN A 174 -1.56 -3.07 -23.25
CA ASN A 174 -2.13 -2.66 -24.55
C ASN A 174 -1.19 -1.82 -25.44
N ARG A 175 -0.08 -1.28 -24.91
CA ARG A 175 0.87 -0.47 -25.71
C ARG A 175 1.78 -1.31 -26.61
N ARG A 176 1.82 -2.63 -26.44
CA ARG A 176 2.65 -3.54 -27.26
C ARG A 176 1.95 -4.05 -28.53
N ASN A 177 0.62 -4.06 -28.57
CA ASN A 177 -0.13 -4.57 -29.73
C ASN A 177 -0.32 -3.56 -30.87
N THR A 178 0.24 -2.35 -30.77
CA THR A 178 0.17 -1.32 -31.84
C THR A 178 1.52 -1.09 -32.52
N ARG A 179 2.47 -2.02 -32.39
CA ARG A 179 3.79 -1.99 -33.06
C ARG A 179 4.06 -3.26 -33.88
N SER A 180 3.05 -3.77 -34.58
CA SER A 180 3.20 -4.76 -35.65
C SER A 180 2.88 -4.12 -36.99
#